data_AF-A0A2T6DDC5-F1
#
_entry.id   AF-A0A2T6DDC5-F1
#
_cell.length_a   1.000
_cell.length_b   1.000
_cell.length_c   1.000
_cell.angle_alpha   90.00
_cell.angle_beta   90.00
_cell.angle_gamma   90.00
#
_symmetry.space_group_name_H-M   'P 1'
#
loop_
_entity.id
_entity.type
_entity.pdbx_description
1 polymer ?
#
loop_
_entity_poly.entity_id
_entity_poly.type
_entity_poly.pdbx_seq_one_letter_code
_entity_poly.pdbx_strand_id
1 'polypeptide(L)'
;MAEHGAEDSPIPSVLQELERLKINVHETLIQYEQRLESEINAVRDILERQLRQQKLSHAKLRDIRDMLTLLRHVQVKADKGRRKDLKKLESVVSDLAMLVENW
;
A
#
# COMPACT_ATOMS: atom_id res chain seq x y z
N MET A 1 -23.78 -1.75 46.74
CA MET A 1 -23.09 -1.36 45.49
C MET A 1 -23.98 -0.34 44.81
N ALA A 2 -23.48 0.86 44.51
CA ALA A 2 -24.30 1.88 43.86
C ALA A 2 -24.46 1.54 42.39
N GLU A 3 -25.66 1.13 41.97
CA GLU A 3 -25.99 0.96 40.56
C GLU A 3 -26.02 2.35 39.90
N HIS A 4 -25.18 2.54 38.87
CA HIS A 4 -25.16 3.77 38.10
C HIS A 4 -26.25 3.68 37.02
N GLY A 5 -27.13 4.68 36.96
CA GLY A 5 -28.21 4.74 35.97
C GLY A 5 -27.66 4.87 34.56
N ALA A 6 -28.41 4.37 33.57
CA ALA A 6 -27.99 4.37 32.16
C ALA A 6 -27.70 5.78 31.58
N GLU A 7 -28.20 6.84 32.21
CA GLU A 7 -28.03 8.23 31.77
C GLU A 7 -26.68 8.85 32.12
N ASP A 8 -26.01 8.39 33.19
CA ASP A 8 -24.64 8.80 33.57
C ASP A 8 -23.57 7.83 33.03
N SER A 9 -23.98 6.91 32.15
CA SER A 9 -23.11 5.87 31.62
C SER A 9 -22.15 6.44 30.57
N PRO A 10 -20.86 6.08 30.59
CA PRO A 10 -19.90 6.48 29.54
C PRO A 10 -20.13 5.73 28.21
N ILE A 11 -21.08 4.81 28.14
CA ILE A 11 -21.34 3.98 26.96
C ILE A 11 -21.60 4.81 25.69
N PRO A 12 -22.45 5.85 25.67
CA PRO A 12 -22.69 6.64 24.46
C PRO A 12 -21.41 7.29 23.93
N SER A 13 -20.55 7.80 24.81
CA SER A 13 -19.24 8.36 24.43
C SER A 13 -18.32 7.29 23.83
N VAL A 14 -18.25 6.11 24.44
CA VAL A 14 -17.46 4.99 23.89
C VAL A 14 -17.98 4.58 22.50
N LEU A 15 -19.29 4.50 22.30
CA LEU A 15 -19.89 4.17 21.00
C LEU A 15 -19.54 5.22 19.93
N GLN A 16 -19.55 6.50 20.28
CA GLN A 16 -19.11 7.58 19.39
C GLN A 16 -17.63 7.46 19.03
N GLU A 17 -16.75 7.17 20.01
CA GLU A 17 -15.32 6.99 19.76
C GLU A 17 -15.02 5.75 18.89
N LEU A 18 -15.78 4.67 19.06
CA LEU A 18 -15.67 3.49 18.20
C LEU A 18 -16.06 3.80 16.74
N GLU A 19 -17.06 4.65 16.51
CA GLU A 19 -17.41 5.08 15.15
C GLU A 19 -16.33 5.97 14.54
N ARG A 20 -15.76 6.90 15.32
CA ARG A 20 -14.60 7.70 14.88
C ARG A 20 -13.39 6.81 14.53
N LEU A 21 -13.13 5.77 15.33
CA LEU A 21 -12.05 4.83 15.05
C LEU A 21 -12.26 4.09 13.72
N LYS A 22 -13.48 3.66 13.42
CA LYS A 22 -13.81 3.03 12.13
C LYS A 22 -13.54 3.98 10.95
N ILE A 23 -13.97 5.24 11.07
CA ILE A 23 -13.72 6.27 10.05
C ILE A 23 -12.21 6.47 9.86
N ASN A 24 -11.46 6.65 10.94
CA ASN A 24 -10.01 6.84 10.88
C ASN A 24 -9.29 5.66 10.22
N VAL A 25 -9.67 4.43 10.53
CA VAL A 25 -9.10 3.22 9.89
C VAL A 25 -9.37 3.24 8.39
N HIS A 26 -10.59 3.55 7.98
CA HIS A 26 -10.98 3.59 6.58
C HIS A 26 -10.22 4.68 5.80
N GLU A 27 -10.23 5.92 6.30
CA GLU A 27 -9.53 7.04 5.68
C GLU A 27 -8.02 6.78 5.56
N THR A 28 -7.41 6.22 6.60
CA THR A 28 -6.00 5.86 6.59
C THR A 28 -5.70 4.82 5.51
N LEU A 29 -6.55 3.81 5.35
CA LEU A 29 -6.35 2.78 4.32
C LEU A 29 -6.51 3.34 2.91
N ILE A 30 -7.48 4.24 2.67
CA ILE A 30 -7.64 4.93 1.39
C ILE A 30 -6.40 5.74 1.05
N GLN A 31 -5.92 6.57 1.98
CA GLN A 31 -4.72 7.40 1.74
C GLN A 31 -3.48 6.54 1.50
N TYR A 32 -3.36 5.42 2.23
CA TYR A 32 -2.28 4.47 2.03
C TYR A 32 -2.33 3.79 0.65
N GLU A 33 -3.52 3.37 0.20
CA GLU A 33 -3.74 2.81 -1.13
C GLU A 33 -3.35 3.81 -2.22
N GLN A 34 -3.89 5.04 -2.15
CA GLN A 34 -3.61 6.10 -3.11
C GLN A 34 -2.11 6.40 -3.24
N ARG A 35 -1.39 6.42 -2.11
CA ARG A 35 0.06 6.61 -2.11
C ARG A 35 0.78 5.47 -2.85
N LEU A 36 0.45 4.21 -2.53
CA LEU A 36 1.08 3.07 -3.20
C LEU A 36 0.74 3.01 -4.69
N GLU A 37 -0.51 3.31 -5.08
CA GLU A 37 -0.90 3.41 -6.49
C GLU A 37 -0.12 4.49 -7.22
N SER A 38 0.09 5.65 -6.60
CA SER A 38 0.89 6.73 -7.17
C SER A 38 2.33 6.28 -7.45
N GLU A 39 2.97 5.58 -6.51
CA GLU A 39 4.32 5.04 -6.68
C GLU A 39 4.37 3.97 -7.80
N ILE A 40 3.39 3.06 -7.85
CA ILE A 40 3.27 2.06 -8.92
C ILE A 40 3.13 2.74 -10.30
N ASN A 41 2.29 3.77 -10.39
CA ASN A 41 2.09 4.52 -11.62
C ASN A 41 3.35 5.26 -12.06
N ALA A 42 4.13 5.82 -11.12
CA ALA A 42 5.41 6.46 -11.45
C ALA A 42 6.40 5.46 -12.07
N VAL A 43 6.52 4.25 -11.51
CA VAL A 43 7.34 3.17 -12.10
C VAL A 43 6.83 2.80 -13.49
N ARG A 44 5.52 2.61 -13.64
CA ARG A 44 4.87 2.30 -14.92
C ARG A 44 5.18 3.35 -15.99
N ASP A 45 5.07 4.63 -15.66
CA ASP A 45 5.33 5.74 -16.59
C ASP A 45 6.80 5.77 -17.07
N ILE A 46 7.74 5.38 -16.21
CA ILE A 46 9.15 5.21 -16.59
C ILE A 46 9.27 4.06 -17.60
N LEU A 47 8.68 2.89 -17.31
CA LEU A 47 8.71 1.74 -18.22
C LEU A 47 8.08 2.05 -19.58
N GLU A 48 6.93 2.73 -19.61
CA GLU A 48 6.27 3.13 -20.85
C GLU A 48 7.12 4.13 -21.66
N ARG A 49 7.82 5.06 -20.99
CA ARG A 49 8.80 5.95 -21.65
C ARG A 49 9.95 5.17 -22.26
N GLN A 50 10.50 4.19 -21.54
CA GLN A 50 11.59 3.34 -22.04
C GLN A 50 11.14 2.45 -23.20
N LEU A 51 9.91 1.92 -23.19
CA LEU A 51 9.36 1.13 -24.29
C LEU A 51 9.27 1.92 -25.60
N ARG A 52 8.98 3.22 -25.52
CA ARG A 52 8.98 4.12 -26.69
C ARG A 52 10.38 4.42 -27.22
N GLN A 53 11.43 4.18 -26.42
CA GLN A 53 12.81 4.31 -26.87
C GLN A 53 13.19 3.04 -27.66
N GLN A 54 13.70 3.20 -28.88
CA GLN A 54 14.02 2.06 -29.75
C GLN A 54 15.20 1.21 -29.25
N LYS A 55 15.96 1.67 -28.24
CA LYS A 55 17.14 0.97 -27.73
C LYS A 55 17.21 1.06 -26.20
N LEU A 56 17.14 -0.09 -25.54
CA LEU A 56 17.39 -0.24 -24.10
C LEU A 56 18.84 -0.68 -23.87
N SER A 57 19.48 -0.13 -22.84
CA SER A 57 20.79 -0.62 -22.41
C SER A 57 20.68 -2.01 -21.78
N HIS A 58 21.78 -2.76 -21.77
CA HIS A 58 21.83 -4.06 -21.09
C HIS A 58 21.52 -3.97 -19.59
N ALA A 59 21.90 -2.87 -18.93
CA ALA A 59 21.58 -2.62 -17.53
C ALA A 59 20.06 -2.52 -17.33
N LYS A 60 19.38 -1.67 -18.11
CA LYS A 60 17.91 -1.54 -18.05
C LYS A 60 17.19 -2.85 -18.32
N LEU A 61 17.67 -3.65 -19.28
CA LEU A 61 17.09 -4.98 -19.55
C LEU A 61 17.26 -5.97 -18.38
N ARG A 62 18.35 -5.86 -17.60
CA ARG A 62 18.54 -6.65 -16.38
C ARG A 62 17.55 -6.21 -15.32
N ASP A 63 17.48 -4.91 -15.04
CA ASP A 63 16.58 -4.35 -14.04
C ASP A 63 15.11 -4.70 -14.34
N ILE A 64 14.67 -4.67 -15.62
CA ILE A 64 13.33 -5.13 -16.04
C ILE A 64 13.09 -6.60 -15.69
N ARG A 65 14.09 -7.48 -15.85
CA ARG A 65 13.97 -8.90 -15.48
C ARG A 65 13.88 -9.09 -13.97
N ASP A 66 14.60 -8.26 -13.22
CA ASP A 66 14.54 -8.27 -11.76
C ASP A 66 13.16 -7.80 -11.28
N MET A 67 12.60 -6.74 -11.88
CA MET A 67 11.20 -6.31 -11.63
C MET A 67 10.20 -7.43 -11.91
N LEU A 68 10.30 -8.10 -13.07
CA LEU A 68 9.43 -9.22 -13.42
C LEU A 68 9.53 -10.35 -12.39
N THR A 69 10.73 -10.60 -11.87
CA THR A 69 10.96 -11.59 -10.82
C THR A 69 10.25 -11.15 -9.54
N LEU A 70 10.44 -9.92 -9.06
CA LEU A 70 9.78 -9.40 -7.86
C LEU A 70 8.26 -9.52 -7.96
N LEU A 71 7.69 -9.03 -9.07
CA LEU A 71 6.24 -9.03 -9.33
C LEU A 71 5.65 -10.45 -9.32
N ARG A 72 6.34 -11.43 -9.93
CA ARG A 72 5.86 -12.82 -9.97
C ARG A 72 5.90 -13.53 -8.61
N HIS A 73 6.75 -13.09 -7.69
CA HIS A 73 6.88 -13.67 -6.35
C HIS A 73 5.97 -12.98 -5.30
N VAL A 74 5.22 -11.95 -5.69
CA VAL A 74 4.23 -11.33 -4.81
C VAL A 74 3.08 -12.31 -4.56
N GLN A 75 2.97 -12.71 -3.31
CA GLN A 75 1.86 -13.53 -2.81
C GLN A 75 1.34 -12.86 -1.54
N VAL A 76 0.08 -12.46 -1.57
CA VAL A 76 -0.64 -11.81 -0.47
C VAL A 76 -2.00 -12.47 -0.27
N LYS A 77 -2.51 -12.45 0.96
CA LYS A 77 -3.84 -13.00 1.32
C LYS A 77 -4.74 -11.86 1.78
N ALA A 78 -5.35 -11.17 0.82
CA ALA A 78 -6.13 -9.96 1.06
C ALA A 78 -7.33 -10.20 2.01
N ASP A 79 -7.95 -11.38 1.92
CA ASP A 79 -9.06 -11.84 2.77
C ASP A 79 -8.77 -11.80 4.27
N LYS A 80 -7.49 -11.82 4.65
CA LYS A 80 -7.07 -11.84 6.04
C LYS A 80 -6.74 -10.47 6.62
N GLY A 81 -6.76 -9.41 5.82
CA GLY A 81 -6.51 -8.03 6.27
C GLY A 81 -5.21 -7.85 7.06
N ARG A 82 -4.17 -8.64 6.75
CA ARG A 82 -2.97 -8.70 7.60
C ARG A 82 -2.04 -7.52 7.29
N ARG A 83 -1.67 -6.76 8.30
CA ARG A 83 -0.64 -5.71 8.21
C ARG A 83 0.66 -6.19 7.53
N LYS A 84 1.08 -7.44 7.78
CA LYS A 84 2.29 -8.00 7.15
C LYS A 84 2.19 -8.13 5.63
N ASP A 85 0.99 -8.37 5.11
CA ASP A 85 0.76 -8.49 3.66
C ASP A 85 0.78 -7.09 3.03
N LEU A 86 0.21 -6.07 3.70
CA LEU A 86 0.34 -4.67 3.30
C LEU A 86 1.80 -4.20 3.27
N LYS A 87 2.59 -4.54 4.31
CA LYS A 87 4.03 -4.25 4.34
C LYS A 87 4.80 -4.94 3.21
N LYS A 88 4.39 -6.15 2.83
CA LYS A 88 5.02 -6.86 1.71
C LYS A 88 4.78 -6.13 0.39
N LEU A 89 3.57 -5.62 0.16
CA LEU A 89 3.25 -4.81 -1.02
C LEU A 89 4.09 -3.53 -1.04
N GLU A 90 4.15 -2.81 0.08
CA GLU A 90 4.98 -1.60 0.22
C GLU A 90 6.46 -1.87 -0.07
N SER A 91 7.02 -2.96 0.47
CA SER A 91 8.40 -3.37 0.19
C SER A 91 8.62 -3.61 -1.30
N VAL A 92 7.72 -4.31 -1.97
CA VAL A 92 7.84 -4.58 -3.41
C VAL A 92 7.76 -3.28 -4.22
N VAL A 93 6.85 -2.38 -3.89
CA VAL A 93 6.74 -1.08 -4.57
C VAL A 93 8.02 -0.26 -4.38
N SER A 94 8.57 -0.23 -3.16
CA SER A 94 9.85 0.41 -2.88
C SER A 94 11.02 -0.21 -3.67
N ASP A 95 11.09 -1.54 -3.75
CA ASP A 95 12.12 -2.24 -4.53
C ASP A 95 12.01 -1.91 -6.03
N LEU A 96 10.80 -1.84 -6.58
CA LEU A 96 10.56 -1.45 -7.96
C LEU A 96 10.99 0.00 -8.23
N ALA A 97 10.70 0.92 -7.30
CA ALA A 97 11.10 2.31 -7.40
C ALA A 97 12.63 2.47 -7.39
N MET A 98 13.34 1.73 -6.52
CA MET A 98 14.81 1.73 -6.49
C MET A 98 15.43 1.25 -7.80
N LEU A 99 14.82 0.26 -8.46
CA LEU A 99 15.32 -0.25 -9.74
C LEU A 99 15.22 0.80 -10.85
N VAL A 100 14.25 1.72 -10.83
CA VAL A 100 14.08 2.78 -11.84
C VAL A 100 14.68 4.13 -11.46
N GLU A 101 15.15 4.31 -10.22
CA GLU A 101 15.63 5.61 -9.71
C GLU A 101 16.77 6.21 -10.55
N ASN A 102 17.59 5.35 -11.16
CA ASN A 102 18.77 5.75 -11.93
C ASN A 102 18.60 5.61 -13.46
N TRP A 103 17.36 5.50 -13.96
CA TRP A 103 17.07 5.23 -15.37
C TRP A 103 16.96 6.46 -16.28
#